data_AF-A0A0F9DBA4-F1
#
_entry.id   AF-A0A0F9DBA4-F1
#
_cell.length_a   1.000
_cell.length_b   1.000
_cell.length_c   1.000
_cell.angle_alpha   90.00
_cell.angle_beta   90.00
_cell.angle_gamma   90.00
#
_symmetry.space_group_name_H-M   'P 1'
#
loop_
_entity.id
_entity.type
_entity.pdbx_description
1 polymer ?
#
loop_
_entity_poly.entity_id
_entity_poly.type
_entity_poly.pdbx_seq_one_letter_code
_entity_poly.pdbx_strand_id
1 'polypeptide(L)'
;MFTSIDLDHTEEDITTGPTTIYGIYAWNATAAPLWLQMFNTNTVTVGTTAPTNNFLIPANADSDGAGVVIPIPVCGLAYSTALTVAITTGSGTDNGAPAAGAAGIALLYQD
;
A
#
# COMPACT_ATOMS: atom_id res chain seq x y z
N MET A 1 13.14 7.07 -0.37
CA MET A 1 11.71 7.43 -0.45
C MET A 1 11.20 6.99 -1.80
N PHE A 2 10.03 6.35 -1.84
CA PHE A 2 9.36 5.88 -3.04
C PHE A 2 7.98 6.55 -3.14
N THR A 3 7.51 6.84 -4.35
CA THR A 3 6.20 7.45 -4.60
C THR A 3 5.55 6.82 -5.82
N SER A 4 4.28 6.44 -5.69
CA SER A 4 3.43 6.00 -6.79
C SER A 4 2.11 6.77 -6.75
N ILE A 5 1.71 7.33 -7.89
CA ILE A 5 0.51 8.17 -8.00
C ILE A 5 -0.72 7.42 -8.51
N ASP A 6 -0.50 6.21 -9.01
CA ASP A 6 -1.51 5.33 -9.60
C ASP A 6 -1.15 3.89 -9.23
N LEU A 7 -1.16 3.60 -7.92
CA LEU A 7 -0.91 2.26 -7.44
C LEU A 7 -2.21 1.45 -7.56
N ASP A 8 -2.15 0.33 -8.25
CA ASP A 8 -3.32 -0.44 -8.67
C ASP A 8 -3.27 -1.90 -8.17
N HIS A 9 -4.10 -2.77 -8.77
CA HIS A 9 -4.13 -4.21 -8.50
C HIS A 9 -3.06 -4.95 -9.33
N THR A 10 -1.90 -4.34 -9.46
CA THR A 10 -0.68 -5.01 -9.90
C THR A 10 0.41 -4.80 -8.86
N GLU A 11 1.34 -5.75 -8.80
CA GLU A 11 2.42 -5.69 -7.83
C GLU A 11 3.40 -4.57 -8.23
N GLU A 12 3.77 -3.73 -7.26
CA GLU A 12 4.85 -2.76 -7.43
C GLU A 12 5.99 -3.10 -6.46
N ASP A 13 7.10 -3.56 -7.03
CA ASP A 13 8.31 -3.93 -6.28
C ASP A 13 9.09 -2.68 -5.88
N ILE A 14 9.10 -2.36 -4.60
CA ILE A 14 9.79 -1.20 -4.04
C ILE A 14 11.25 -1.52 -3.75
N THR A 15 11.50 -2.67 -3.12
CA THR A 15 12.84 -3.19 -2.86
C THR A 15 12.87 -4.70 -3.08
N THR A 16 13.94 -5.20 -3.68
CA THR A 16 14.17 -6.65 -3.87
C THR A 16 14.99 -7.28 -2.72
N GLY A 17 15.28 -6.50 -1.68
CA GLY A 17 16.05 -6.90 -0.51
C GLY A 17 15.42 -6.42 0.79
N PRO A 18 15.98 -6.83 1.94
CA PRO A 18 15.47 -6.43 3.25
C PRO A 18 15.39 -4.91 3.36
N THR A 19 14.34 -4.39 4.00
CA THR A 19 14.15 -2.95 4.19
C THR A 19 13.35 -2.68 5.46
N THR A 20 13.46 -1.46 5.97
CA THR A 20 12.64 -0.98 7.08
C THR A 20 11.88 0.27 6.67
N ILE A 21 10.56 0.25 6.88
CA ILE A 21 9.66 1.36 6.60
C ILE A 21 9.55 2.23 7.85
N TYR A 22 9.55 3.54 7.67
CA TYR A 22 9.47 4.55 8.73
C TYR A 22 8.30 5.51 8.56
N GLY A 23 7.65 5.53 7.39
CA GLY A 23 6.46 6.33 7.17
C GLY A 23 5.68 5.86 5.96
N ILE A 24 4.36 5.87 6.08
CA ILE A 24 3.42 5.59 5.00
C ILE A 24 2.44 6.73 4.93
N TYR A 25 2.41 7.37 3.76
CA TYR A 25 1.37 8.32 3.38
C TYR A 25 0.61 7.68 2.23
N ALA A 26 -0.69 7.48 2.41
CA ALA A 26 -1.54 6.94 1.35
C ALA A 26 -2.75 7.85 1.17
N TRP A 27 -3.23 8.00 -0.05
CA TRP A 27 -4.43 8.76 -0.36
C TRP A 27 -5.36 7.99 -1.28
N ASN A 28 -6.63 8.34 -1.22
CA ASN A 28 -7.70 7.75 -1.99
C ASN A 28 -8.60 8.87 -2.53
N ALA A 29 -8.79 8.91 -3.84
CA ALA A 29 -9.63 9.89 -4.53
C ALA A 29 -11.06 9.38 -4.75
N THR A 30 -11.37 8.15 -4.34
CA THR A 30 -12.66 7.49 -4.58
C THR A 30 -13.61 7.60 -3.38
N ALA A 31 -14.90 7.46 -3.63
CA ALA A 31 -15.95 7.47 -2.61
C ALA A 31 -16.10 6.14 -1.83
N ALA A 32 -15.27 5.14 -2.14
CA ALA A 32 -15.22 3.86 -1.45
C ALA A 32 -13.86 3.68 -0.76
N PRO A 33 -13.78 2.96 0.37
CA PRO A 33 -12.48 2.68 0.99
C PRO A 33 -11.62 1.79 0.08
N LEU A 34 -10.32 1.98 0.14
CA LEU A 34 -9.32 1.15 -0.53
C LEU A 34 -8.38 0.52 0.50
N TRP A 35 -7.58 -0.43 0.05
CA TRP A 35 -6.71 -1.22 0.92
C TRP A 35 -5.29 -1.23 0.38
N LEU A 36 -4.34 -0.68 1.15
CA LEU A 36 -2.91 -0.80 0.88
C LEU A 36 -2.43 -2.17 1.37
N GLN A 37 -2.01 -2.99 0.43
CA GLN A 37 -1.45 -4.31 0.65
C GLN A 37 0.07 -4.24 0.58
N MET A 38 0.74 -4.83 1.56
CA MET A 38 2.19 -4.84 1.63
C MET A 38 2.70 -6.26 1.86
N PHE A 39 3.71 -6.65 1.12
CA PHE A 39 4.20 -8.02 1.02
C PHE A 39 5.69 -8.09 1.32
N ASN A 40 6.08 -9.07 2.15
CA ASN A 40 7.48 -9.39 2.44
C ASN A 40 8.05 -10.44 1.48
N THR A 41 7.84 -10.22 0.18
CA THR A 41 8.32 -11.03 -0.95
C THR A 41 8.15 -10.24 -2.24
N ASN A 42 8.97 -10.51 -3.26
CA ASN A 42 8.88 -9.96 -4.62
C ASN A 42 8.23 -10.93 -5.62
N THR A 43 7.37 -11.82 -5.11
CA THR A 43 6.63 -12.82 -5.89
C THR A 43 5.16 -12.73 -5.51
N VAL A 44 4.45 -11.71 -6.00
CA VAL A 44 3.10 -11.36 -5.58
C VAL A 44 2.12 -11.50 -6.74
N THR A 45 1.15 -12.41 -6.60
CA THR A 45 -0.06 -12.35 -7.41
C THR A 45 -1.14 -11.65 -6.61
N VAL A 46 -1.43 -10.39 -6.95
CA VAL A 46 -2.44 -9.58 -6.24
C VAL A 46 -3.81 -10.29 -6.29
N GLY A 47 -4.50 -10.35 -5.15
CA GLY A 47 -5.74 -11.11 -4.99
C GLY A 47 -5.55 -12.61 -4.73
N THR A 48 -4.31 -13.13 -4.75
CA THR A 48 -4.02 -14.53 -4.38
C THR A 48 -2.99 -14.63 -3.26
N THR A 49 -1.89 -13.89 -3.36
CA THR A 49 -0.88 -13.82 -2.30
C THR A 49 -1.47 -13.08 -1.10
N ALA A 50 -1.36 -13.66 0.10
CA ALA A 50 -1.82 -13.00 1.32
C ALA A 50 -0.84 -11.86 1.72
N PRO A 51 -1.33 -10.63 1.98
CA PRO A 51 -0.47 -9.53 2.38
C PRO A 51 0.09 -9.73 3.80
N THR A 52 1.33 -9.29 4.01
CA THR A 52 1.96 -9.22 5.33
C THR A 52 1.29 -8.16 6.19
N ASN A 53 0.98 -7.00 5.60
CA ASN A 53 0.21 -5.94 6.23
C ASN A 53 -0.87 -5.47 5.27
N ASN A 54 -2.04 -5.16 5.80
CA ASN A 54 -3.16 -4.68 5.02
C ASN A 54 -3.83 -3.50 5.73
N PHE A 55 -3.71 -2.32 5.14
CA PHE A 55 -4.11 -1.07 5.77
C PHE A 55 -5.28 -0.43 5.03
N LEU A 56 -6.29 -0.01 5.79
CA LEU A 56 -7.41 0.75 5.26
C LEU A 56 -6.95 2.16 4.85
N ILE A 57 -7.23 2.54 3.61
CA ILE A 57 -7.18 3.92 3.14
C ILE A 57 -8.64 4.42 3.13
N PRO A 58 -9.00 5.41 3.97
CA PRO A 58 -10.36 5.90 4.06
C PRO A 58 -10.93 6.36 2.71
N ALA A 59 -12.25 6.35 2.58
CA ALA A 59 -12.94 6.88 1.41
C ALA A 59 -12.94 8.42 1.42
N ASN A 60 -12.82 9.04 0.25
CA ASN A 60 -13.08 10.46 0.08
C ASN A 60 -14.57 10.69 -0.16
N ALA A 61 -15.34 10.71 0.92
CA ALA A 61 -16.79 10.85 0.86
C ALA A 61 -17.24 12.28 0.52
N ASP A 62 -16.36 13.28 0.65
CA ASP A 62 -16.62 14.70 0.35
C ASP A 62 -15.39 15.41 -0.27
N SER A 63 -15.32 16.74 -0.16
CA SER A 63 -14.26 17.56 -0.76
C SER A 63 -12.93 17.55 0.00
N ASP A 64 -12.88 16.96 1.19
CA ASP A 64 -11.80 17.26 2.14
C ASP A 64 -10.57 16.35 1.97
N GLY A 65 -10.64 15.41 1.02
CA GLY A 65 -9.54 14.51 0.66
C GLY A 65 -9.41 13.36 1.65
N ALA A 66 -9.30 12.13 1.16
CA ALA A 66 -9.01 10.99 2.01
C ALA A 66 -7.52 10.65 1.96
N GLY A 67 -6.87 10.75 3.11
CA GLY A 67 -5.50 10.34 3.31
C GLY A 67 -5.32 9.69 4.67
N VAL A 68 -4.41 8.72 4.73
CA VAL A 68 -3.98 8.11 5.99
C VAL A 68 -2.48 8.29 6.15
N VAL A 69 -2.08 8.79 7.31
CA VAL A 69 -0.71 8.69 7.81
C VAL A 69 -0.72 7.53 8.78
N ILE A 70 -0.06 6.44 8.42
CA ILE A 70 0.00 5.26 9.28
C ILE A 70 1.17 5.47 10.24
N PRO A 71 0.93 5.58 11.56
CA PRO A 71 2.00 5.72 12.52
C PRO A 71 2.83 4.44 12.55
N ILE A 72 4.09 4.55 12.17
CA ILE A 72 5.05 3.46 12.25
C ILE A 72 5.71 3.52 13.64
N PRO A 73 5.91 2.37 14.34
CA PRO A 73 6.66 2.32 15.59
C PRO A 73 8.04 2.96 15.46
N VAL A 74 8.62 3.45 16.56
CA VAL A 74 9.94 4.11 16.56
C VAL A 74 11.04 3.21 15.95
N CYS A 75 10.90 1.89 16.05
CA CYS A 75 11.82 0.92 15.47
C CYS A 75 11.61 0.65 13.96
N GLY A 76 10.60 1.24 13.34
CA GLY A 76 10.22 0.93 11.95
C GLY A 76 9.38 -0.35 11.82
N LEU A 77 8.87 -0.58 10.61
CA LEU A 77 8.25 -1.84 10.19
C LEU A 77 9.22 -2.58 9.27
N ALA A 78 9.77 -3.69 9.77
CA ALA A 78 10.83 -4.42 9.07
C ALA A 78 10.28 -5.48 8.11
N TYR A 79 10.85 -5.50 6.90
CA TYR A 79 10.63 -6.49 5.86
C TYR A 79 11.95 -7.22 5.62
N SER A 80 12.00 -8.51 5.91
CA SER A 80 13.24 -9.29 5.93
C SER A 80 13.69 -9.81 4.56
N THR A 81 12.83 -9.73 3.54
CA THR A 81 13.06 -10.38 2.24
C THR A 81 13.04 -9.36 1.11
N ALA A 82 11.94 -8.64 0.97
CA ALA A 82 11.66 -7.66 -0.07
C ALA A 82 10.47 -6.81 0.37
N LEU A 83 10.25 -5.67 -0.28
CA LEU A 83 9.03 -4.87 -0.10
C LEU A 83 8.33 -4.72 -1.45
N THR A 84 7.15 -5.32 -1.54
CA THR A 84 6.23 -5.16 -2.68
C THR A 84 4.90 -4.64 -2.16
N VAL A 85 4.23 -3.80 -2.93
CA VAL A 85 2.97 -3.16 -2.55
C VAL A 85 1.94 -3.22 -3.67
N ALA A 86 0.67 -3.15 -3.30
CA ALA A 86 -0.45 -3.01 -4.23
C ALA A 86 -1.61 -2.29 -3.53
N ILE A 87 -2.54 -1.72 -4.29
CA ILE A 87 -3.80 -1.19 -3.74
C ILE A 87 -4.97 -1.93 -4.35
N THR A 88 -5.92 -2.31 -3.51
CA THR A 88 -7.07 -3.08 -3.94
C THR A 88 -8.37 -2.54 -3.34
N THR A 89 -9.50 -2.92 -3.93
CA THR A 89 -10.83 -2.49 -3.48
C THR A 89 -11.35 -3.27 -2.27
N GLY A 90 -10.59 -4.27 -1.79
CA GLY A 90 -11.01 -5.18 -0.73
C GLY A 90 -9.85 -5.66 0.14
N SER A 91 -10.16 -6.23 1.30
CA SER A 91 -9.15 -6.67 2.26
C SER A 91 -8.63 -8.08 1.93
N GLY A 92 -7.33 -8.33 2.11
CA GLY A 92 -6.76 -9.66 1.92
C GLY A 92 -6.83 -10.12 0.46
N THR A 93 -7.23 -11.37 0.23
CA THR A 93 -7.30 -11.95 -1.12
C THR A 93 -8.65 -11.74 -1.81
N ASP A 94 -9.68 -11.27 -1.10
CA ASP A 94 -10.99 -10.98 -1.68
C ASP A 94 -11.05 -9.50 -2.10
N ASN A 95 -10.58 -9.23 -3.31
CA ASN A 95 -10.38 -7.87 -3.77
C ASN A 95 -10.46 -7.74 -5.30
N GLY A 96 -10.47 -6.49 -5.78
CA GLY A 96 -10.40 -6.19 -7.20
C GLY A 96 -9.58 -4.94 -7.48
N ALA A 97 -9.52 -4.59 -8.76
CA ALA A 97 -8.78 -3.44 -9.25
C ALA A 97 -9.45 -2.11 -8.90
N PRO A 98 -8.72 -1.15 -8.29
CA PRO A 98 -9.18 0.22 -8.23
C PRO A 98 -9.19 0.83 -9.64
N ALA A 99 -9.90 1.95 -9.81
CA ALA A 99 -9.85 2.69 -11.07
C ALA A 99 -8.48 3.37 -11.26
N ALA A 100 -8.10 3.66 -12.50
CA ALA A 100 -6.87 4.41 -12.77
C ALA A 100 -6.88 5.78 -12.06
N GLY A 101 -5.77 6.12 -11.40
CA GLY A 101 -5.57 7.32 -10.60
C GLY A 101 -6.40 7.37 -9.31
N ALA A 102 -6.98 6.25 -8.88
CA ALA A 102 -7.83 6.19 -7.69
C ALA A 102 -7.05 6.41 -6.39
N ALA A 103 -5.79 5.99 -6.32
CA ALA A 103 -4.99 6.05 -5.11
C ALA A 103 -3.50 6.04 -5.40
N GLY A 104 -2.74 6.46 -4.40
CA GLY A 104 -1.30 6.44 -4.44
C GLY A 104 -0.69 6.47 -3.05
N ILE A 105 0.63 6.31 -3.02
CA ILE A 105 1.40 6.27 -1.79
C ILE A 105 2.71 7.05 -1.89
N ALA A 106 3.19 7.50 -0.74
CA ALA A 106 4.58 7.86 -0.50
C ALA A 106 5.12 7.04 0.68
N LEU A 107 6.22 6.32 0.44
CA LEU A 107 6.88 5.46 1.42
C LEU A 107 8.24 6.04 1.80
N LEU A 108 8.43 6.23 3.10
CA LEU A 108 9.73 6.53 3.70
C LEU A 108 10.32 5.21 4.19
N TYR A 109 11.43 4.79 3.59
CA TYR A 109 12.12 3.53 3.91
C TYR A 109 13.63 3.72 3.91
N GLN A 110 14.32 2.82 4.60
CA GLN A 110 15.76 2.66 4.57
C GLN A 110 16.09 1.23 4.14
N ASP A 111 16.99 1.15 3.17
CA ASP A 111 17.67 -0.04 2.66
C ASP A 111 18.91 -0.40 3.49
#